data_AF-A0AAD5F9T2-F1
#
_entry.id   AF-A0AAD5F9T2-F1
#
_cell.length_a   1.000
_cell.length_b   1.000
_cell.length_c   1.000
_cell.angle_alpha   90.00
_cell.angle_beta   90.00
_cell.angle_gamma   90.00
#
_symmetry.space_group_name_H-M   'P 1'
#
loop_
_entity.id
_entity.type
_entity.pdbx_description
1 polymer ?
#
loop_
_entity_poly.entity_id
_entity_poly.type
_entity_poly.pdbx_seq_one_letter_code
_entity_poly.pdbx_strand_id
1 'polypeptide(L)' 'VCESSLLPEVMEEDEGKICVVIDLDETLVHSSFKPISNADFIVPVEIDGTTHQ' A
#
# COMPACT_ATOMS: atom_id res chain seq x y z
N VAL A 1 16.59 19.26 11.72
CA VAL A 1 15.19 19.00 12.14
C VAL A 1 15.13 17.54 12.50
N CYS A 2 14.74 17.18 13.71
CA CYS A 2 14.63 15.78 14.10
C CYS A 2 13.36 15.25 13.42
N GLU A 3 13.52 14.40 12.39
CA GLU A 3 12.37 13.82 11.71
C GLU A 3 11.64 12.87 12.67
N SER A 4 10.34 13.08 12.83
CA SER A 4 9.47 12.16 13.56
C SER A 4 9.41 10.82 12.82
N SER A 5 9.45 9.72 13.58
CA SER A 5 9.22 8.37 13.03
C SER A 5 7.90 8.32 12.23
N LEU A 6 7.92 7.63 11.08
CA LEU A 6 6.73 7.41 10.24
C LEU A 6 5.78 6.37 10.83
N LEU A 7 6.31 5.46 11.65
CA LEU A 7 5.55 4.42 12.32
C LEU A 7 5.33 4.78 13.80
N PRO A 8 4.19 4.37 14.39
CA PRO A 8 3.96 4.51 15.82
C PRO A 8 4.94 3.65 16.63
N GLU A 9 4.89 3.77 17.95
CA GLU A 9 5.61 2.84 18.82
C GLU A 9 5.13 1.40 18.60
N VAL A 10 6.06 0.46 18.77
CA VAL A 10 5.80 -0.98 18.60
C VAL A 10 4.81 -1.43 19.68
N MET A 11 3.78 -2.17 19.27
CA MET A 11 2.82 -2.76 20.18
C MET A 11 3.45 -3.94 20.94
N GLU A 12 2.98 -4.21 22.17
CA GLU A 12 3.50 -5.29 23.01
C GLU A 12 3.47 -6.66 22.30
N GLU A 13 2.45 -6.91 21.48
CA GLU A 13 2.30 -8.13 20.69
C GLU A 13 3.34 -8.31 19.57
N ASP A 14 4.05 -7.24 19.18
CA ASP A 14 5.09 -7.22 18.15
C ASP A 14 6.51 -7.08 18.72
N GLU A 15 6.65 -7.04 20.05
CA GLU A 15 7.95 -6.93 20.69
C GLU A 15 8.87 -8.12 20.30
N GLY A 16 10.10 -7.81 19.92
CA GLY A 16 11.10 -8.80 19.49
C GLY A 16 10.89 -9.35 18.07
N LYS A 17 9.84 -8.97 17.34
CA LYS A 17 9.69 -9.31 15.91
C LYS A 17 10.51 -8.37 15.03
N ILE A 18 10.90 -8.87 13.86
CA ILE A 18 11.57 -8.06 12.84
C ILE A 18 10.51 -7.25 12.09
N CYS A 19 10.68 -5.92 12.04
CA CYS A 19 9.88 -5.06 11.18
C CYS A 19 10.33 -5.25 9.71
N VAL A 20 9.41 -5.69 8.85
CA VAL A 20 9.66 -5.87 7.42
C VAL A 20 8.85 -4.83 6.66
N VAL A 21 9.52 -3.94 5.95
CA VAL A 21 8.89 -2.98 5.03
C VAL A 21 8.85 -3.64 3.65
N ILE A 22 7.65 -3.83 3.11
CA ILE A 22 7.43 -4.50 1.83
C ILE A 22 6.80 -3.50 0.89
N ASP A 23 7.38 -3.38 -0.30
CA ASP A 23 6.79 -2.60 -1.38
C ASP A 23 5.60 -3.33 -1.98
N LEU A 24 4.53 -2.62 -2.31
CA LEU A 24 3.29 -3.23 -2.77
C LEU A 24 3.29 -3.46 -4.28
N ASP A 25 3.54 -2.41 -5.06
CA ASP A 25 3.57 -2.51 -6.53
C ASP A 25 4.83 -3.28 -6.98
N GLU A 26 4.70 -4.02 -8.09
CA GLU A 26 5.77 -4.82 -8.71
C GLU A 26 6.29 -6.04 -7.90
N THR A 27 5.74 -6.33 -6.71
CA THR A 27 6.09 -7.56 -5.96
C THR A 27 4.88 -8.41 -5.54
N LEU A 28 3.83 -7.80 -4.99
CA LEU A 28 2.66 -8.53 -4.46
C LEU A 28 1.39 -8.27 -5.26
N VAL A 29 1.32 -7.15 -5.96
CA VAL A 29 0.19 -6.80 -6.83
C VAL A 29 0.66 -6.34 -8.21
N HIS A 30 -0.19 -6.55 -9.21
CA HIS A 30 0.00 -5.98 -10.54
C HIS A 30 -1.07 -4.93 -10.78
N SER A 31 -0.66 -3.66 -10.84
CA SER A 31 -1.55 -2.55 -11.16
C SER A 31 -1.68 -2.36 -12.68
N SER A 32 -2.90 -2.10 -13.14
CA SER A 32 -3.23 -1.90 -14.55
C SER A 32 -4.35 -0.87 -14.68
N PHE A 33 -4.19 0.09 -15.59
CA PHE A 33 -5.28 1.01 -15.98
C PHE A 33 -6.32 0.37 -16.90
N LYS A 34 -6.05 -0.85 -17.39
CA LYS A 34 -7.04 -1.63 -18.13
C LYS A 34 -7.88 -2.44 -17.14
N PRO A 35 -9.22 -2.40 -17.25
CA PRO A 35 -10.09 -3.22 -16.43
C PRO A 35 -9.73 -4.70 -16.54
N ILE A 36 -9.56 -5.36 -15.40
CA ILE A 36 -9.32 -6.80 -15.31
C ILE A 36 -10.58 -7.42 -14.71
N SER A 37 -11.22 -8.34 -15.44
CA SER A 37 -12.54 -8.88 -15.09
C SER A 37 -12.59 -9.66 -13.77
N ASN A 38 -11.45 -10.11 -13.27
CA ASN A 38 -11.32 -10.97 -12.09
C ASN A 38 -10.27 -10.43 -11.10
N ALA A 39 -10.17 -9.10 -10.99
CA ALA A 39 -9.32 -8.48 -9.97
C ALA A 39 -9.84 -8.83 -8.55
N ASP A 40 -8.93 -9.20 -7.66
CA ASP A 40 -9.26 -9.46 -6.25
C ASP A 40 -9.62 -8.16 -5.49
N PHE A 41 -9.10 -7.02 -5.96
CA PHE A 41 -9.35 -5.70 -5.38
C PHE A 41 -9.26 -4.62 -6.46
N ILE A 42 -10.18 -3.64 -6.43
CA ILE A 42 -10.20 -2.49 -7.35
C ILE A 42 -10.06 -1.21 -6.53
N VAL A 43 -9.00 -0.45 -6.78
CA VAL A 43 -8.77 0.86 -6.15
C VAL A 43 -9.18 1.95 -7.15
N PRO A 44 -10.24 2.73 -6.87
CA PRO A 44 -10.58 3.85 -7.72
C PRO A 44 -9.50 4.94 -7.59
N VAL A 45 -9.01 5.43 -8.72
CA VAL A 45 -8.05 6.54 -8.76
C VAL A 45 -8.68 7.73 -9.47
N GLU A 46 -8.53 8.93 -8.91
CA GLU A 46 -8.87 10.17 -9.60
C GLU A 46 -7.65 10.71 -10.32
N ILE A 47 -7.74 10.83 -11.65
CA ILE A 47 -6.72 11.46 -12.49
C ILE A 47 -7.42 12.59 -13.24
N ASP A 48 -6.91 13.81 -13.10
CA ASP A 48 -7.42 15.01 -13.77
C ASP A 48 -8.94 15.23 -13.61
N GLY A 49 -9.49 14.86 -12.45
CA GLY A 49 -10.92 15.01 -12.14
C GLY A 49 -11.84 13.95 -12.76
N THR A 50 -11.28 12.90 -13.36
CA THR A 50 -12.02 11.71 -13.83
C THR A 50 -11.69 10.52 -12.95
N THR A 51 -12.72 9.80 -12.48
CA THR A 51 -12.53 8.55 -11.74
C THR A 51 -12.23 7.41 -12.72
N HIS A 52 -11.06 6.78 -12.58
CA HIS A 52 -10.66 5.58 -13.32
C HIS A 52 -10.87 4.34 -12.42
N GLN A 53 -11.41 3.27 -13.02
CA GLN A 53 -11.69 1.97 -12.38
C GLN A 53 -11.12 0.83 -13.21
#